data_AF-A0A849IY88-F1
#
_entry.id   AF-A0A849IY88-F1
#
_cell.length_a   1.000
_cell.length_b   1.000
_cell.length_c   1.000
_cell.angle_alpha   90.00
_cell.angle_beta   90.00
_cell.angle_gamma   90.00
#
_symmetry.space_group_name_H-M   'P 1'
#
loop_
_entity.id
_entity.type
_entity.pdbx_description
1 polymer ?
#
loop_
_entity_poly.entity_id
_entity_poly.type
_entity_poly.pdbx_seq_one_letter_code
_entity_poly.pdbx_strand_id
1 'polypeptide(L)'
;MNRKWLDKSQPQALQYGVMLLYVTAAFDLLNGVLGGFDLLLLILTVLCVAGAMGIANDRKWGYYTGVTAAVLPLAYLVFYTVQYGFSVLAAVGIFNLFFEVALAVALLAPSSREYQKIWFQ
;
A
#
# COMPACT_ATOMS: atom_id res chain seq x y z
N MET A 1 22.76 -1.65 -13.64
CA MET A 1 21.54 -1.27 -12.89
C MET A 1 20.76 -2.53 -12.56
N ASN A 2 20.97 -3.11 -11.37
CA ASN A 2 20.12 -4.21 -10.90
C ASN A 2 18.85 -3.61 -10.31
N ARG A 3 17.71 -3.77 -11.00
CA ARG A 3 16.41 -3.45 -10.42
C ARG A 3 16.14 -4.42 -9.28
N LYS A 4 16.02 -3.92 -8.07
CA LYS A 4 15.68 -4.73 -6.90
C LYS A 4 14.16 -4.81 -6.78
N TRP A 5 13.66 -6.01 -6.50
CA TRP A 5 12.26 -6.25 -6.18
C TRP A 5 11.98 -6.04 -4.69
N LEU A 6 12.98 -6.34 -3.87
CA LEU A 6 12.98 -6.14 -2.43
C LEU A 6 14.42 -5.85 -2.00
N ASP A 7 14.61 -4.88 -1.12
CA ASP A 7 15.94 -4.53 -0.62
C ASP A 7 16.11 -4.93 0.85
N LYS A 8 17.03 -5.87 1.09
CA LYS A 8 17.27 -6.43 2.43
C LYS A 8 18.06 -5.48 3.34
N SER A 9 18.68 -4.43 2.79
CA SER A 9 19.35 -3.40 3.58
C SER A 9 18.40 -2.38 4.19
N GLN A 10 17.13 -2.37 3.78
CA GLN A 10 16.11 -1.48 4.33
C GLN A 10 15.71 -1.90 5.75
N PRO A 11 15.17 -0.98 6.57
CA PRO A 11 14.62 -1.33 7.88
C PRO A 11 13.48 -2.35 7.75
N GLN A 12 13.31 -3.20 8.75
CA GLN A 12 12.29 -4.27 8.74
C GLN A 12 10.88 -3.75 8.41
N ALA A 13 10.49 -2.59 8.94
CA ALA A 13 9.19 -1.97 8.66
C ALA A 13 9.01 -1.63 7.17
N LEU A 14 10.05 -1.12 6.51
CA LEU A 14 10.00 -0.76 5.10
C LEU A 14 9.97 -2.01 4.21
N GLN A 15 10.72 -3.05 4.58
CA GLN A 15 10.65 -4.35 3.91
C GLN A 15 9.24 -4.94 3.98
N TYR A 16 8.61 -4.94 5.16
CA TYR A 16 7.22 -5.36 5.30
C TYR A 16 6.27 -4.46 4.52
N GLY A 17 6.49 -3.14 4.48
CA GLY A 17 5.69 -2.24 3.65
C GLY A 17 5.74 -2.58 2.17
N VAL A 18 6.93 -2.87 1.62
CA VAL A 18 7.10 -3.31 0.22
C VAL A 18 6.40 -4.65 -0.03
N MET A 19 6.58 -5.62 0.87
CA MET A 19 5.89 -6.92 0.76
C MET A 19 4.37 -6.75 0.80
N LEU A 20 3.86 -5.94 1.73
CA LEU A 20 2.43 -5.68 1.87
C LEU A 20 1.88 -4.99 0.64
N LEU A 21 2.57 -4.02 0.03
CA LEU A 21 2.15 -3.41 -1.23
C LEU A 21 1.99 -4.43 -2.36
N TYR A 22 2.91 -5.39 -2.51
CA TYR A 22 2.77 -6.47 -3.50
C TYR A 22 1.61 -7.42 -3.17
N VAL A 23 1.43 -7.76 -1.89
CA VAL A 23 0.34 -8.63 -1.45
C VAL A 23 -1.02 -7.96 -1.66
N THR A 24 -1.16 -6.68 -1.33
CA THR A 24 -2.36 -5.89 -1.58
C THR A 24 -2.67 -5.84 -3.07
N ALA A 25 -1.67 -5.56 -3.92
CA ALA A 25 -1.86 -5.59 -5.37
C ALA A 25 -2.33 -6.97 -5.88
N ALA A 26 -1.81 -8.06 -5.31
CA ALA A 26 -2.25 -9.40 -5.67
C ALA A 26 -3.71 -9.67 -5.26
N PHE A 27 -4.12 -9.22 -4.07
CA PHE A 27 -5.50 -9.32 -3.61
C PHE A 27 -6.44 -8.43 -4.43
N ASP A 28 -6.03 -7.23 -4.82
CA ASP A 28 -6.81 -6.35 -5.68
C ASP A 28 -7.07 -7.05 -7.03
N LEU A 29 -6.04 -7.62 -7.65
CA LEU A 29 -6.20 -8.40 -8.88
C LEU A 29 -7.13 -9.59 -8.69
N LEU A 30 -7.01 -10.32 -7.58
CA LEU A 30 -7.90 -11.45 -7.27
C LEU A 30 -9.36 -10.97 -7.13
N ASN A 31 -9.59 -9.88 -6.40
CA ASN A 31 -10.92 -9.27 -6.27
C ASN A 31 -11.45 -8.83 -7.63
N GLY A 32 -10.60 -8.24 -8.50
CA GLY A 32 -10.96 -7.87 -9.85
C GLY A 32 -11.36 -9.06 -10.73
N VAL A 33 -10.67 -10.20 -10.59
CA VAL A 33 -11.00 -11.44 -11.31
C VAL A 33 -12.32 -12.05 -10.82
N LEU A 34 -12.60 -12.01 -9.51
CA LEU A 34 -13.78 -12.63 -8.91
C LEU A 34 -15.04 -11.76 -8.96
N GLY A 35 -14.89 -10.44 -8.82
CA GLY A 35 -15.98 -9.47 -8.70
C GLY A 35 -16.07 -8.44 -9.84
N GLY A 36 -15.11 -8.44 -10.76
CA GLY A 36 -15.02 -7.50 -11.88
C GLY A 36 -13.98 -6.41 -11.65
N PHE A 37 -13.34 -5.97 -12.73
CA PHE A 37 -12.36 -4.87 -12.68
C PHE A 37 -13.06 -3.52 -12.76
N ASP A 38 -12.87 -2.70 -11.73
CA ASP A 38 -13.15 -1.27 -11.79
C ASP A 38 -11.87 -0.49 -12.11
N LEU A 39 -12.04 0.64 -12.78
CA LEU A 39 -10.97 1.57 -13.15
C LEU A 39 -10.22 2.06 -11.90
N LEU A 40 -10.94 2.31 -10.81
CA LEU A 40 -10.35 2.70 -9.53
C LEU A 40 -9.47 1.59 -8.95
N LEU A 41 -9.96 0.35 -8.95
CA LEU A 41 -9.21 -0.82 -8.46
C LEU A 41 -7.92 -1.00 -9.26
N LEU A 42 -8.00 -0.95 -10.60
CA LEU A 42 -6.81 -1.07 -11.47
C LEU A 42 -5.78 0.03 -11.20
N ILE A 43 -6.22 1.28 -11.03
CA ILE A 43 -5.33 2.40 -10.71
C ILE A 43 -4.63 2.15 -9.36
N LEU A 44 -5.36 1.72 -8.33
CA LEU A 44 -4.78 1.43 -7.02
C LEU A 44 -3.78 0.28 -7.07
N THR A 45 -4.11 -0.80 -7.79
CA THR A 45 -3.17 -1.91 -8.02
C THR A 45 -1.87 -1.44 -8.67
N VAL A 46 -1.96 -0.60 -9.72
CA VAL A 46 -0.78 -0.05 -10.39
C VAL A 46 0.03 0.84 -9.44
N LEU A 47 -0.63 1.66 -8.62
CA LEU A 47 0.04 2.50 -7.62
C LEU A 47 0.75 1.66 -6.55
N CYS A 48 0.14 0.56 -6.09
CA CYS A 48 0.76 -0.36 -5.15
C CYS A 48 2.05 -0.97 -5.73
N VAL A 49 1.99 -1.48 -6.96
CA VAL A 49 3.15 -2.10 -7.64
C VAL A 49 4.22 -1.06 -7.96
N ALA A 50 3.84 0.12 -8.44
CA ALA A 50 4.77 1.21 -8.72
C ALA A 50 5.44 1.73 -7.45
N GLY A 51 4.67 1.86 -6.36
CA GLY A 51 5.18 2.22 -5.04
C GLY A 51 6.17 1.18 -4.51
N ALA A 52 5.82 -0.10 -4.56
CA ALA A 52 6.68 -1.19 -4.11
C ALA A 52 8.01 -1.23 -4.88
N MET A 53 7.96 -1.16 -6.22
CA MET A 53 9.16 -1.11 -7.05
C MET A 53 9.97 0.17 -6.82
N GLY A 54 9.32 1.32 -6.64
CA GLY A 54 10.00 2.58 -6.40
C GLY A 54 10.72 2.59 -5.05
N ILE A 55 10.08 2.09 -3.99
CA ILE A 55 10.66 1.94 -2.65
C ILE A 55 11.81 0.93 -2.68
N ALA A 56 11.67 -0.20 -3.36
CA ALA A 56 12.73 -1.20 -3.47
C ALA A 56 13.98 -0.70 -4.21
N ASN A 57 13.86 0.38 -4.99
CA ASN A 57 14.97 1.02 -5.70
C ASN A 57 15.33 2.39 -5.10
N ASP A 58 14.97 2.62 -3.83
CA ASP A 58 15.27 3.82 -3.03
C ASP A 58 14.91 5.16 -3.71
N ARG A 59 13.80 5.18 -4.45
CA ARG A 59 13.31 6.39 -5.13
C ARG A 59 12.32 7.16 -4.26
N LYS A 60 12.52 8.47 -4.10
CA LYS A 60 11.58 9.33 -3.36
C LYS A 60 10.16 9.25 -3.90
N TRP A 61 10.00 9.26 -5.22
CA TRP A 61 8.67 9.17 -5.84
C TRP A 61 7.96 7.86 -5.48
N GLY A 62 8.70 6.75 -5.40
CA GLY A 62 8.19 5.45 -4.98
C GLY A 62 7.57 5.47 -3.59
N TYR A 63 8.24 6.13 -2.64
CA TYR A 63 7.72 6.29 -1.29
C TYR A 63 6.41 7.08 -1.27
N TYR A 64 6.36 8.22 -1.96
CA TYR A 64 5.13 9.01 -2.03
C TYR A 64 3.99 8.22 -2.67
N THR A 65 4.25 7.51 -3.77
CA THR A 65 3.23 6.67 -4.43
C THR A 65 2.75 5.52 -3.53
N GLY A 66 3.66 4.87 -2.80
CA GLY A 66 3.30 3.78 -1.87
C GLY A 66 2.47 4.30 -0.69
N VAL A 67 2.85 5.46 -0.13
CA VAL A 67 2.08 6.10 0.95
C VAL A 67 0.70 6.53 0.46
N THR A 68 0.59 7.10 -0.73
CA THR A 68 -0.74 7.45 -1.29
C THR A 68 -1.58 6.21 -1.55
N ALA A 69 -0.98 5.13 -2.06
CA ALA A 69 -1.67 3.86 -2.28
C ALA A 69 -2.17 3.23 -0.96
N ALA A 70 -1.43 3.43 0.14
CA ALA A 70 -1.82 2.97 1.47
C ALA A 70 -2.95 3.79 2.11
N VAL A 71 -2.87 5.11 1.98
CA VAL A 71 -3.73 6.04 2.71
C VAL A 71 -5.06 6.28 1.98
N LEU A 72 -5.06 6.24 0.65
CA LEU A 72 -6.24 6.56 -0.15
C LEU A 72 -7.40 5.57 0.07
N PRO A 73 -7.19 4.23 0.08
CA PRO A 73 -8.24 3.26 0.41
C PRO A 73 -8.80 3.47 1.82
N LEU A 74 -7.94 3.70 2.81
CA LEU A 74 -8.36 3.99 4.19
C LEU A 74 -9.18 5.27 4.29
N ALA A 75 -8.76 6.35 3.60
CA ALA A 75 -9.49 7.61 3.57
C ALA A 75 -10.87 7.45 2.91
N TYR A 76 -10.94 6.67 1.82
CA TYR A 76 -12.19 6.33 1.15
C TYR A 76 -13.11 5.54 2.09
N LEU A 77 -12.58 4.52 2.78
CA LEU A 77 -13.33 3.73 3.75
C LEU A 77 -13.90 4.61 4.87
N VAL A 78 -13.10 5.49 5.46
CA VAL A 78 -13.54 6.41 6.51
C VAL A 78 -14.64 7.34 5.98
N PHE A 79 -14.47 7.92 4.78
CA PHE A 79 -15.47 8.79 4.17
C PHE A 79 -16.82 8.08 4.01
N TYR A 80 -16.84 6.88 3.44
CA TYR A 80 -18.07 6.10 3.26
C TYR A 80 -18.66 5.64 4.59
N THR A 81 -17.84 5.32 5.58
CA THR A 81 -18.31 4.95 6.92
C THR A 81 -19.05 6.11 7.59
N VAL A 82 -18.55 7.34 7.43
CA VAL A 82 -19.20 8.54 7.98
C VAL A 82 -20.54 8.81 7.27
N GLN A 83 -20.63 8.54 5.96
CA GLN A 83 -21.84 8.80 5.17
C GLN A 83 -22.92 7.71 5.30
N TYR A 84 -22.52 6.43 5.32
CA TYR A 84 -23.43 5.28 5.22
C TYR A 84 -23.46 4.41 6.48
N GLY A 85 -22.63 4.73 7.49
CA GLY A 85 -22.56 4.04 8.78
C GLY A 85 -21.61 2.83 8.80
N PHE A 86 -21.61 2.13 9.94
CA PHE A 86 -20.68 1.00 10.22
C PHE A 86 -20.90 -0.24 9.36
N SER A 87 -22.02 -0.35 8.65
CA SER A 87 -22.28 -1.47 7.72
C SER A 87 -21.23 -1.59 6.61
N VAL A 88 -20.60 -0.47 6.25
CA VAL A 88 -19.50 -0.43 5.27
C VAL A 88 -18.26 -1.20 5.74
N LEU A 89 -17.92 -1.14 7.05
CA LEU A 89 -16.79 -1.90 7.59
C LEU A 89 -17.02 -3.41 7.50
N ALA A 90 -18.26 -3.85 7.69
CA ALA A 90 -18.62 -5.26 7.59
C ALA A 90 -18.45 -5.78 6.15
N ALA A 91 -18.70 -4.94 5.15
CA ALA A 91 -18.56 -5.30 3.73
C ALA A 91 -17.10 -5.45 3.27
N VAL A 92 -16.18 -4.65 3.83
CA VAL A 92 -14.73 -4.74 3.51
C VAL A 92 -14.10 -6.00 4.12
N GLY A 93 -14.63 -6.47 5.24
CA GLY A 93 -14.09 -7.61 5.97
C GLY A 93 -12.89 -7.22 6.84
N ILE A 94 -12.88 -7.73 8.07
CA ILE A 94 -11.89 -7.38 9.10
C ILE A 94 -10.47 -7.76 8.66
N PHE A 95 -10.34 -8.85 7.90
CA PHE A 95 -9.04 -9.31 7.41
C PHE A 95 -8.43 -8.32 6.42
N ASN A 96 -9.17 -7.86 5.42
CA ASN A 96 -8.64 -6.90 4.44
C ASN A 96 -8.26 -5.57 5.11
N LEU A 97 -9.13 -5.08 6.01
CA LEU A 97 -8.87 -3.89 6.80
C LEU A 97 -7.55 -3.99 7.60
N PHE A 98 -7.26 -5.16 8.17
CA PHE A 98 -6.02 -5.38 8.91
C PHE A 98 -4.77 -5.22 8.02
N PHE A 99 -4.80 -5.74 6.78
CA PHE A 99 -3.68 -5.57 5.84
C PHE A 99 -3.48 -4.11 5.45
N GLU A 100 -4.56 -3.39 5.14
CA GLU A 100 -4.48 -1.97 4.77
C GLU A 100 -3.92 -1.12 5.90
N VAL A 101 -4.40 -1.32 7.13
CA VAL A 101 -3.89 -0.60 8.30
C VAL A 101 -2.44 -0.98 8.58
N ALA A 102 -2.09 -2.27 8.54
CA ALA A 102 -0.72 -2.72 8.74
C ALA A 102 0.25 -2.11 7.70
N LEU A 103 -0.19 -2.02 6.45
CA LEU A 103 0.57 -1.41 5.36
C LEU A 103 0.79 0.08 5.60
N ALA A 104 -0.26 0.82 5.97
CA ALA A 104 -0.16 2.24 6.29
C ALA A 104 0.77 2.48 7.48
N VAL A 105 0.67 1.68 8.54
CA VAL A 105 1.56 1.77 9.71
C VAL A 105 3.00 1.45 9.33
N ALA A 106 3.24 0.41 8.52
CA ALA A 106 4.58 0.01 8.09
C ALA A 106 5.28 1.11 7.28
N LEU A 107 4.55 1.78 6.37
CA LEU A 107 5.10 2.88 5.58
C LEU A 107 5.26 4.17 6.39
N LEU A 108 4.33 4.47 7.31
CA LEU A 108 4.36 5.69 8.10
C LEU A 108 5.22 5.61 9.36
N ALA A 109 5.74 4.42 9.69
CA ALA A 109 6.60 4.18 10.85
C ALA A 109 7.80 5.15 10.89
N PRO A 110 8.26 5.59 12.07
CA PRO A 110 9.40 6.50 12.21
C PRO A 110 10.66 5.99 11.49
N SER A 111 10.92 4.69 11.57
CA SER A 111 12.05 4.02 10.91
C SER A 111 11.98 4.13 9.38
N SER A 112 10.79 4.01 8.79
CA SER A 112 10.55 4.18 7.35
C SER A 112 10.77 5.63 6.91
N ARG A 113 10.32 6.61 7.71
CA ARG A 113 10.49 8.05 7.43
C ARG A 113 11.94 8.51 7.52
N GLU A 114 12.67 8.08 8.54
CA GLU A 114 14.09 8.43 8.72
C GLU A 114 14.94 7.84 7.59
N TYR A 115 14.69 6.58 7.24
CA TYR A 115 15.37 5.94 6.13
C TYR A 115 15.12 6.65 4.81
N GLN A 116 13.85 6.97 4.52
CA GLN A 116 13.47 7.71 3.31
C GLN A 116 14.15 9.09 3.22
N LYS A 117 14.30 9.82 4.33
CA LYS A 117 14.96 11.14 4.31
C LYS A 117 16.45 11.06 3.98
N ILE A 118 17.13 10.01 4.43
CA ILE A 118 18.59 9.89 4.33
C ILE A 118 19.02 9.18 3.04
N TRP A 119 18.31 8.11 2.67
CA TRP A 119 18.76 7.17 1.64
C TRP A 119 18.04 7.31 0.31
N PHE A 120 16.79 7.82 0.31
CA PHE A 120 16.06 7.92 -0.94
C PHE A 120 16.57 9.11 -1.74
N GLN A 121 16.80 8.91 -3.04
CA GLN A 121 17.21 9.95 -3.97
C GLN A 121 16.02 10.50 -4.76
#